data_AF-A0A2S6G9I6-F1
#
_entry.id   AF-A0A2S6G9I6-F1
#
_cell.length_a   1.000
_cell.length_b   1.000
_cell.length_c   1.000
_cell.angle_alpha   90.00
_cell.angle_beta   90.00
_cell.angle_gamma   90.00
#
_symmetry.space_group_name_H-M   'P 1'
#
loop_
_entity.id
_entity.type
_entity.pdbx_description
1 polymer ?
#
loop_
_entity_poly.entity_id
_entity_poly.type
_entity_poly.pdbx_seq_one_letter_code
_entity_poly.pdbx_strand_id
1 'polypeptide(L)'
;MTATALDRRDLEFQIREVLADSLLVHNRQTGDALEVIYAAADRMASQPLARAFSLVTRLYSDYVDALAWAREHYQPVSPQPDDEEQSLEPMIADPGVRRSLLSRKAMCEGGLALCLYGADLLTQKNEHPEADQQSEAESLFALLAPIMAGWPAQLFPGDEEAGQRARSSARDLLGRAIWRDQSRGLQRLMHCVQVDLQAAEAEPCQQWVLSLSETLQQAVKVTSSLGKSLVNGDQDQVLANAHNYLRLFGYIVIAWMWLRQANVAARALPGATSEADRDFYLGKLQAARYFFHWELPTVAQDLVLLRNQDDTCLAMQPEWF
;
A
#
# COMPACT_ATOMS: atom_id res chain seq x y z
N MET A 1 23.79 -10.13 3.88
CA MET A 1 22.46 -9.53 3.70
C MET A 1 22.07 -8.97 5.06
N THR A 2 22.24 -7.67 5.26
CA THR A 2 21.86 -6.96 6.49
C THR A 2 20.37 -7.16 6.70
N ALA A 3 19.99 -7.88 7.75
CA ALA A 3 18.61 -7.94 8.20
C ALA A 3 18.25 -6.52 8.67
N THR A 4 17.65 -5.74 7.79
CA THR A 4 17.09 -4.44 8.12
C THR A 4 16.05 -4.67 9.20
N ALA A 5 16.25 -4.07 10.38
CA ALA A 5 15.32 -4.19 11.49
C ALA A 5 14.05 -3.40 11.16
N LEU A 6 13.06 -4.06 10.55
CA LEU A 6 11.68 -3.59 10.56
C LEU A 6 11.31 -3.22 12.00
N ASP A 7 10.54 -2.15 12.16
CA ASP A 7 10.10 -1.76 13.50
C ASP A 7 9.23 -2.89 14.08
N ARG A 8 9.73 -3.52 15.14
CA ARG A 8 9.09 -4.68 15.78
C ARG A 8 7.68 -4.35 16.24
N ARG A 9 7.48 -3.14 16.75
CA ARG A 9 6.19 -2.70 17.28
C ARG A 9 5.19 -2.51 16.15
N ASP A 10 5.62 -1.94 15.03
CA ASP A 10 4.77 -1.85 13.83
C ASP A 10 4.38 -3.24 13.31
N LEU A 11 5.33 -4.17 13.21
CA LEU A 11 5.05 -5.55 12.82
C LEU A 11 4.05 -6.24 13.76
N GLU A 12 4.25 -6.13 15.07
CA GLU A 12 3.34 -6.70 16.07
C GLU A 12 1.94 -6.10 15.95
N PHE A 13 1.83 -4.77 15.77
CA PHE A 13 0.56 -4.08 15.54
C PHE A 13 -0.16 -4.58 14.28
N GLN A 14 0.55 -4.63 13.14
CA GLN A 14 -0.01 -5.08 11.87
C GLN A 14 -0.52 -6.52 11.95
N ILE A 15 0.30 -7.42 12.49
CA ILE A 15 -0.02 -8.84 12.56
C ILE A 15 -1.17 -9.07 13.56
N ARG A 16 -1.06 -8.53 14.78
CA ARG A 16 -1.98 -8.88 15.88
C ARG A 16 -3.29 -8.13 15.86
N GLU A 17 -3.26 -6.86 15.46
CA GLU A 17 -4.41 -5.97 15.61
C GLU A 17 -5.08 -5.65 14.28
N VAL A 18 -4.31 -5.46 13.20
CA VAL A 18 -4.83 -5.05 11.89
C VAL A 18 -5.29 -6.23 11.03
N LEU A 19 -4.48 -7.30 11.01
CA LEU A 19 -4.70 -8.50 10.21
C LEU A 19 -5.28 -9.65 11.04
N ALA A 20 -6.03 -9.36 12.10
CA ALA A 20 -6.47 -10.30 13.13
C ALA A 20 -7.31 -11.52 12.67
N ASP A 21 -7.52 -11.70 11.37
CA ASP A 21 -8.13 -12.88 10.75
C ASP A 21 -7.07 -13.90 10.27
N SER A 22 -7.44 -15.18 10.35
CA SER A 22 -6.74 -16.41 9.88
C SER A 22 -5.24 -16.63 10.15
N LEU A 23 -4.31 -15.70 9.86
CA LEU A 23 -2.86 -15.82 10.13
C LEU A 23 -2.57 -16.22 11.58
N LEU A 24 -3.45 -15.79 12.48
CA LEU A 24 -3.29 -15.93 13.92
C LEU A 24 -4.23 -16.94 14.56
N VAL A 25 -5.17 -17.57 13.85
CA VAL A 25 -6.02 -18.60 14.49
C VAL A 25 -5.20 -19.86 14.77
N HIS A 26 -4.25 -20.22 13.90
CA HIS A 26 -3.35 -21.36 14.12
C HIS A 26 -2.08 -21.00 14.91
N ASN A 27 -1.51 -19.80 14.75
CA ASN A 27 -0.29 -19.37 15.46
C ASN A 27 -0.54 -18.67 16.82
N ARG A 28 -1.80 -18.46 17.23
CA ARG A 28 -2.12 -17.99 18.60
C ARG A 28 -1.61 -18.92 19.70
N GLN A 29 -1.37 -20.21 19.38
CA GLN A 29 -0.90 -21.19 20.36
C GLN A 29 0.58 -21.01 20.74
N THR A 30 1.44 -20.47 19.87
CA THR A 30 2.86 -20.24 20.17
C THR A 30 3.14 -18.84 20.71
N GLY A 31 2.30 -17.85 20.38
CA GLY A 31 2.34 -16.51 20.99
C GLY A 31 3.53 -15.64 20.60
N ASP A 32 4.46 -16.12 19.76
CA ASP A 32 5.62 -15.35 19.30
C ASP A 32 5.33 -14.69 17.94
N ALA A 33 5.33 -13.36 17.91
CA ALA A 33 5.17 -12.60 16.67
C ALA A 33 6.30 -12.91 15.67
N LEU A 34 7.49 -13.30 16.16
CA LEU A 34 8.62 -13.67 15.32
C LEU A 34 8.36 -14.97 14.54
N GLU A 35 7.71 -15.98 15.12
CA GLU A 35 7.36 -17.20 14.38
C GLU A 35 6.34 -16.93 13.27
N VAL A 36 5.39 -16.01 13.49
CA VAL A 36 4.45 -15.57 12.45
C VAL A 36 5.18 -14.83 11.33
N ILE A 37 6.16 -14.00 11.68
CA ILE A 37 7.03 -13.30 10.73
C ILE A 37 7.88 -14.32 9.93
N TYR A 38 8.44 -15.34 10.57
CA TYR A 38 9.22 -16.39 9.91
C TYR A 38 8.35 -17.30 9.04
N ALA A 39 7.17 -17.70 9.50
CA ALA A 39 6.22 -18.47 8.70
C ALA A 39 5.70 -17.65 7.50
N ALA A 40 5.45 -16.35 7.70
CA ALA A 40 5.16 -15.44 6.61
C ALA A 40 6.34 -15.32 5.65
N ALA A 41 7.57 -15.21 6.14
CA ALA A 41 8.80 -15.15 5.34
C ALA A 41 9.07 -16.45 4.55
N ASP A 42 8.79 -17.63 5.12
CA ASP A 42 8.88 -18.91 4.42
C ASP A 42 7.80 -19.01 3.31
N ARG A 43 6.58 -18.54 3.59
CA ARG A 43 5.49 -18.47 2.59
C ARG A 43 5.73 -17.39 1.53
N MET A 44 6.52 -16.37 1.84
CA MET A 44 7.02 -15.38 0.89
C MET A 44 7.93 -15.99 -0.17
N ALA A 45 8.37 -17.26 -0.05
CA ALA A 45 9.09 -17.97 -1.11
C ALA A 45 8.31 -18.09 -2.44
N SER A 46 7.00 -17.81 -2.46
CA SER A 46 6.29 -17.56 -3.73
C SER A 46 6.85 -16.30 -4.42
N GLN A 47 7.27 -16.43 -5.69
CA GLN A 47 8.07 -15.40 -6.37
C GLN A 47 7.52 -13.95 -6.30
N PRO A 48 6.20 -13.68 -6.36
CA PRO A 48 5.68 -12.31 -6.27
C PRO A 48 5.82 -11.69 -4.88
N LEU A 49 5.61 -12.47 -3.81
CA LEU A 49 5.52 -11.92 -2.45
C LEU A 49 6.91 -11.64 -1.87
N ALA A 50 7.90 -12.52 -2.03
CA ALA A 50 9.29 -12.24 -1.64
C ALA A 50 9.83 -10.97 -2.32
N ARG A 51 9.52 -10.81 -3.61
CA ARG A 51 9.95 -9.66 -4.40
C ARG A 51 9.30 -8.36 -3.93
N ALA A 52 7.99 -8.39 -3.66
CA ALA A 52 7.26 -7.26 -3.09
C ALA A 52 7.83 -6.89 -1.71
N PHE A 53 8.00 -7.89 -0.84
CA PHE A 53 8.51 -7.72 0.51
C PHE A 53 9.92 -7.11 0.52
N SER A 54 10.82 -7.58 -0.35
CA SER A 54 12.18 -7.03 -0.49
C SER A 54 12.20 -5.54 -0.89
N LEU A 55 11.28 -5.12 -1.78
CA LEU A 55 11.16 -3.71 -2.14
C LEU A 55 10.60 -2.86 -0.99
N VAL A 56 9.61 -3.39 -0.27
CA VAL A 56 9.01 -2.71 0.88
C VAL A 56 10.01 -2.59 2.04
N THR A 57 10.81 -3.62 2.32
CA THR A 57 11.83 -3.56 3.39
C THR A 57 12.94 -2.57 3.06
N ARG A 58 13.30 -2.41 1.79
CA ARG A 58 14.17 -1.31 1.33
C ARG A 58 13.56 0.06 1.65
N LEU A 59 12.29 0.30 1.28
CA LEU A 59 11.60 1.56 1.61
C LEU A 59 11.55 1.80 3.13
N TYR A 60 11.39 0.74 3.92
CA TYR A 60 11.37 0.81 5.37
C TYR A 60 12.75 1.17 5.93
N SER A 61 13.83 0.58 5.40
CA SER A 61 15.22 0.95 5.75
C SER A 61 15.44 2.43 5.50
N ASP A 62 15.12 2.90 4.29
CA ASP A 62 15.32 4.28 3.88
C ASP A 62 14.53 5.25 4.77
N TYR A 63 13.34 4.85 5.23
CA TYR A 63 12.55 5.63 6.19
C TYR A 63 13.23 5.71 7.56
N VAL A 64 13.65 4.58 8.13
CA VAL A 64 14.28 4.52 9.45
C VAL A 64 15.59 5.32 9.45
N ASP A 65 16.41 5.16 8.42
CA ASP A 65 17.68 5.87 8.27
C ASP A 65 17.45 7.38 8.13
N ALA A 66 16.47 7.80 7.31
CA ALA A 66 16.11 9.21 7.16
C ALA A 66 15.54 9.81 8.46
N LEU A 67 14.75 9.05 9.22
CA LEU A 67 14.19 9.49 10.49
C LEU A 67 15.27 9.68 11.55
N ALA A 68 16.21 8.74 11.65
CA ALA A 68 17.36 8.84 12.54
C ALA A 68 18.20 10.07 12.18
N TRP A 69 18.55 10.22 10.91
CA TRP A 69 19.30 11.36 10.40
C TRP A 69 18.62 12.69 10.74
N ALA A 70 17.31 12.81 10.50
CA ALA A 70 16.56 14.03 10.77
C ALA A 70 16.47 14.41 12.26
N ARG A 71 16.58 13.43 13.18
CA ARG A 71 16.61 13.66 14.63
C ARG A 71 17.98 14.09 15.12
N GLU A 72 19.04 13.62 14.47
CA GLU A 72 20.43 13.81 14.91
C GLU A 72 21.10 15.06 14.30
N HIS A 73 20.61 15.55 13.16
CA HIS A 73 21.16 16.71 12.47
C HIS A 73 20.36 17.98 12.77
N TYR A 74 21.05 19.13 12.84
CA TYR A 74 20.48 20.41 13.24
C TYR A 74 20.65 21.46 12.14
N GLN A 75 19.72 22.42 12.10
CA GLN A 75 19.70 23.55 11.18
C GLN A 75 19.42 24.87 11.92
N PRO A 76 19.77 26.03 11.35
CA PRO A 76 19.36 27.32 11.89
C PRO A 76 17.83 27.50 11.87
N VAL A 77 17.27 28.10 12.94
CA VAL A 77 15.83 28.39 13.05
C VAL A 77 15.39 29.47 12.05
N SER A 78 16.26 30.43 11.74
CA SER A 78 16.02 31.48 10.75
C SER A 78 17.03 31.38 9.61
N PRO A 79 16.60 31.45 8.33
CA PRO A 79 17.49 31.56 7.20
C PRO A 79 18.09 32.98 7.06
N GLN A 80 17.56 33.97 7.78
CA GLN A 80 18.11 35.32 7.77
C GLN A 80 19.28 35.44 8.77
N PRO A 81 20.38 36.11 8.39
CA PRO A 81 21.57 36.26 9.23
C PRO A 81 21.43 37.32 10.32
N ASP A 82 20.22 37.59 10.78
CA ASP A 82 19.95 38.59 11.81
C ASP A 82 19.89 37.89 13.17
N ASP A 83 21.06 37.61 13.75
CA ASP A 83 21.34 37.64 15.20
C ASP A 83 22.76 37.11 15.50
N GLU A 84 23.43 37.72 16.49
CA GLU A 84 24.80 37.39 16.93
C GLU A 84 24.93 35.99 17.59
N GLU A 85 23.82 35.24 17.73
CA GLU A 85 23.80 33.86 18.23
C GLU A 85 22.69 33.05 17.51
N GLN A 86 23.05 32.29 16.47
CA GLN A 86 22.08 31.49 15.71
C GLN A 86 21.52 30.34 16.54
N SER A 87 20.23 30.41 16.87
CA SER A 87 19.51 29.28 17.47
C SER A 87 19.42 28.12 16.47
N LEU A 88 19.71 26.91 16.94
CA LEU A 88 19.64 25.67 16.15
C LEU A 88 18.45 24.82 16.58
N GLU A 89 17.76 24.24 15.61
CA GLU A 89 16.71 23.25 15.80
C GLU A 89 17.04 21.94 15.08
N PRO A 90 16.53 20.79 15.54
CA PRO A 90 16.74 19.53 14.82
C PRO A 90 16.04 19.58 13.46
N MET A 91 16.60 18.93 12.46
CA MET A 91 16.13 18.91 11.08
C MET A 91 14.69 18.38 10.95
N ILE A 92 14.27 17.49 11.87
CA ILE A 92 12.88 17.00 11.96
C ILE A 92 11.86 18.11 12.30
N ALA A 93 12.30 19.30 12.74
CA ALA A 93 11.43 20.44 12.94
C ALA A 93 10.92 21.02 11.60
N ASP A 94 11.72 20.92 10.55
CA ASP A 94 11.39 21.45 9.22
C ASP A 94 10.14 20.80 8.61
N PRO A 95 9.13 21.58 8.17
CA PRO A 95 7.94 21.04 7.52
C PRO A 95 8.22 20.25 6.24
N GLY A 96 9.24 20.64 5.46
CA GLY A 96 9.66 19.94 4.25
C GLY A 96 10.24 18.56 4.55
N VAL A 97 11.07 18.46 5.58
CA VAL A 97 11.61 17.20 6.11
C VAL A 97 10.48 16.32 6.65
N ARG A 98 9.56 16.88 7.45
CA ARG A 98 8.37 16.16 7.94
C ARG A 98 7.52 15.61 6.82
N ARG A 99 7.27 16.39 5.77
CA ARG A 99 6.56 15.92 4.57
C ARG A 99 7.28 14.74 3.92
N SER A 100 8.60 14.84 3.77
CA SER A 100 9.42 13.78 3.18
C SER A 100 9.40 12.49 4.02
N LEU A 101 9.46 12.61 5.35
CA LEU A 101 9.35 11.48 6.28
C LEU A 101 7.94 10.88 6.27
N LEU A 102 6.89 11.71 6.22
CA LEU A 102 5.50 11.24 6.12
C LEU A 102 5.26 10.45 4.84
N SER A 103 5.78 10.91 3.70
CA SER A 103 5.70 10.16 2.44
C SER A 103 6.36 8.79 2.57
N ARG A 104 7.60 8.72 3.08
CA ARG A 104 8.31 7.45 3.27
C ARG A 104 7.56 6.50 4.22
N LYS A 105 7.13 7.00 5.39
CA LYS A 105 6.33 6.24 6.36
C LYS A 105 5.04 5.70 5.73
N ALA A 106 4.32 6.56 5.00
CA ALA A 106 3.07 6.22 4.37
C ALA A 106 3.23 5.09 3.32
N MET A 107 4.32 5.12 2.55
CA MET A 107 4.61 4.12 1.52
C MET A 107 5.10 2.79 2.13
N CYS A 108 6.04 2.83 3.09
CA CYS A 108 6.63 1.61 3.62
C CYS A 108 5.67 0.84 4.53
N GLU A 109 4.95 1.50 5.45
CA GLU A 109 4.04 0.81 6.38
C GLU A 109 2.77 0.34 5.66
N GLY A 110 2.28 1.10 4.69
CA GLY A 110 1.16 0.68 3.83
C GLY A 110 1.53 -0.52 2.95
N GLY A 111 2.72 -0.49 2.35
CA GLY A 111 3.25 -1.62 1.57
C GLY A 111 3.49 -2.86 2.42
N LEU A 112 3.96 -2.70 3.66
CA LEU A 112 4.17 -3.80 4.60
C LEU A 112 2.85 -4.45 4.99
N ALA A 113 1.83 -3.64 5.31
CA ALA A 113 0.49 -4.14 5.59
C ALA A 113 -0.07 -4.98 4.43
N LEU A 114 0.12 -4.53 3.18
CA LEU A 114 -0.30 -5.28 2.01
C LEU A 114 0.46 -6.61 1.85
N CYS A 115 1.78 -6.62 2.05
CA CYS A 115 2.58 -7.85 2.00
C CYS A 115 2.14 -8.87 3.06
N LEU A 116 1.88 -8.40 4.28
CA LEU A 116 1.40 -9.24 5.38
C LEU A 116 -0.02 -9.76 5.10
N TYR A 117 -0.91 -8.94 4.54
CA TYR A 117 -2.23 -9.38 4.08
C TYR A 117 -2.13 -10.41 2.95
N GLY A 118 -1.19 -10.24 2.01
CA GLY A 118 -0.90 -11.24 0.98
C GLY A 118 -0.43 -12.58 1.56
N ALA A 119 0.41 -12.55 2.62
CA ALA A 119 0.84 -13.75 3.33
C ALA A 119 -0.32 -14.46 4.04
N ASP A 120 -1.28 -13.71 4.58
CA ASP A 120 -2.52 -14.25 5.14
C ASP A 120 -3.36 -14.98 4.10
N LEU A 121 -3.60 -14.35 2.96
CA LEU A 121 -4.35 -14.97 1.87
C LEU A 121 -3.67 -16.23 1.32
N LEU A 122 -2.33 -16.28 1.30
CA LEU A 122 -1.59 -17.52 0.96
C LEU A 122 -1.86 -18.63 1.97
N THR A 123 -1.97 -18.29 3.24
CA THR A 123 -2.27 -19.26 4.30
C THR A 123 -3.71 -19.73 4.16
N GLN A 124 -4.67 -18.80 4.04
CA GLN A 124 -6.08 -19.12 3.85
C GLN A 124 -6.31 -20.02 2.63
N LYS A 125 -5.76 -19.68 1.46
CA LYS A 125 -6.00 -20.47 0.25
C LYS A 125 -5.44 -21.90 0.33
N ASN A 126 -4.37 -22.12 1.11
CA ASN A 126 -3.69 -23.40 1.21
C ASN A 126 -4.21 -24.27 2.37
N GLU A 127 -4.64 -23.63 3.46
CA GLU A 127 -4.84 -24.28 4.76
C GLU A 127 -6.25 -24.06 5.34
N HIS A 128 -7.10 -23.20 4.77
CA HIS A 128 -8.43 -22.95 5.33
C HIS A 128 -9.30 -24.22 5.27
N PRO A 129 -10.03 -24.59 6.35
CA PRO A 129 -10.78 -25.86 6.39
C PRO A 129 -11.95 -25.93 5.40
N GLU A 130 -12.57 -24.79 5.10
CA GLU A 130 -13.69 -24.68 4.16
C GLU A 130 -13.19 -24.34 2.75
N ALA A 131 -13.57 -25.18 1.76
CA ALA A 131 -13.16 -25.03 0.36
C ALA A 131 -13.62 -23.72 -0.29
N ASP A 132 -14.80 -23.21 0.09
CA ASP A 132 -15.32 -21.95 -0.45
C ASP A 132 -14.43 -20.77 -0.05
N GLN A 133 -14.01 -20.72 1.22
CA GLN A 133 -13.10 -19.71 1.73
C GLN A 133 -11.69 -19.83 1.13
N GLN A 134 -11.20 -21.06 0.89
CA GLN A 134 -9.95 -21.27 0.14
C GLN A 134 -10.03 -20.65 -1.26
N SER A 135 -11.13 -20.90 -1.97
CA SER A 135 -11.37 -20.39 -3.32
C SER A 135 -11.51 -18.86 -3.36
N GLU A 136 -12.14 -18.27 -2.34
CA GLU A 136 -12.22 -16.81 -2.19
C GLU A 136 -10.85 -16.19 -1.93
N ALA A 137 -10.05 -16.78 -1.03
CA ALA A 137 -8.70 -16.33 -0.75
C ALA A 137 -7.78 -16.47 -1.97
N GLU A 138 -7.89 -17.56 -2.73
CA GLU A 138 -7.16 -17.74 -3.99
C GLU A 138 -7.52 -16.64 -5.00
N SER A 139 -8.82 -16.37 -5.18
CA SER A 139 -9.30 -15.36 -6.13
C SER A 139 -8.80 -13.97 -5.78
N LEU A 140 -8.84 -13.60 -4.49
CA LEU A 140 -8.34 -12.30 -4.03
C LEU A 140 -6.82 -12.22 -4.13
N PHE A 141 -6.10 -13.27 -3.74
CA PHE A 141 -4.64 -13.30 -3.87
C PHE A 141 -4.19 -13.16 -5.33
N ALA A 142 -4.87 -13.84 -6.26
CA ALA A 142 -4.57 -13.75 -7.68
C ALA A 142 -4.73 -12.33 -8.23
N LEU A 143 -5.70 -11.56 -7.73
CA LEU A 143 -5.86 -10.14 -8.07
C LEU A 143 -4.77 -9.27 -7.43
N LEU A 144 -4.47 -9.48 -6.15
CA LEU A 144 -3.53 -8.63 -5.41
C LEU A 144 -2.07 -8.90 -5.79
N ALA A 145 -1.72 -10.11 -6.24
CA ALA A 145 -0.35 -10.49 -6.59
C ALA A 145 0.37 -9.50 -7.54
N PRO A 146 -0.20 -9.11 -8.69
CA PRO A 146 0.44 -8.10 -9.55
C PRO A 146 0.48 -6.70 -8.90
N ILE A 147 -0.48 -6.34 -8.04
CA ILE A 147 -0.45 -5.07 -7.29
C ILE A 147 0.71 -5.08 -6.30
N MET A 148 0.86 -6.14 -5.52
CA MET A 148 1.95 -6.32 -4.55
C MET A 148 3.33 -6.27 -5.21
N ALA A 149 3.50 -6.95 -6.35
CA ALA A 149 4.77 -6.98 -7.05
C ALA A 149 5.08 -5.67 -7.79
N GLY A 150 4.04 -5.04 -8.34
CA GLY A 150 4.18 -3.93 -9.28
C GLY A 150 4.11 -2.54 -8.64
N TRP A 151 3.27 -2.32 -7.63
CA TRP A 151 3.11 -1.01 -7.00
C TRP A 151 4.40 -0.51 -6.31
N PRO A 152 5.03 -1.25 -5.38
CA PRO A 152 6.22 -0.76 -4.69
C PRO A 152 7.40 -0.62 -5.66
N ALA A 153 7.44 -1.38 -6.75
CA ALA A 153 8.48 -1.29 -7.76
C ALA A 153 8.50 0.07 -8.49
N GLN A 154 7.36 0.75 -8.59
CA GLN A 154 7.26 2.09 -9.18
C GLN A 154 7.88 3.19 -8.33
N LEU A 155 8.12 2.90 -7.04
CA LEU A 155 8.68 3.86 -6.08
C LEU A 155 10.22 3.94 -6.15
N PHE A 156 10.83 3.20 -7.07
CA PHE A 156 12.28 3.17 -7.29
C PHE A 156 12.64 3.67 -8.71
N PRO A 157 12.52 4.98 -8.98
CA PRO A 157 12.93 5.52 -10.26
C PRO A 157 14.43 5.28 -10.49
N GLY A 158 14.79 4.86 -11.70
CA GLY A 158 16.18 4.52 -12.07
C GLY A 158 16.60 3.07 -11.79
N ASP A 159 15.80 2.28 -11.08
CA ASP A 159 16.01 0.82 -10.94
C ASP A 159 15.31 0.10 -12.10
N GLU A 160 16.08 -0.30 -13.12
CA GLU A 160 15.53 -0.92 -14.33
C GLU A 160 14.83 -2.25 -14.07
N GLU A 161 15.30 -3.04 -13.11
CA GLU A 161 14.66 -4.31 -12.76
C GLU A 161 13.29 -4.06 -12.11
N ALA A 162 13.22 -3.09 -11.19
CA ALA A 162 11.97 -2.64 -10.58
C ALA A 162 11.03 -2.04 -11.64
N GLY A 163 11.54 -1.19 -12.54
CA GLY A 163 10.78 -0.62 -13.65
C GLY A 163 10.19 -1.69 -14.57
N GLN A 164 10.97 -2.70 -14.93
CA GLN A 164 10.48 -3.81 -15.76
C GLN A 164 9.40 -4.63 -15.04
N ARG A 165 9.54 -4.83 -13.73
CA ARG A 165 8.54 -5.49 -12.90
C ARG A 165 7.24 -4.71 -12.82
N ALA A 166 7.31 -3.40 -12.59
CA ALA A 166 6.14 -2.55 -12.59
C ALA A 166 5.38 -2.64 -13.92
N ARG A 167 6.10 -2.60 -15.06
CA ARG A 167 5.50 -2.72 -16.40
C ARG A 167 4.85 -4.08 -16.64
N SER A 168 5.50 -5.18 -16.25
CA SER A 168 4.94 -6.53 -16.45
C SER A 168 3.74 -6.79 -15.55
N SER A 169 3.82 -6.41 -14.27
CA SER A 169 2.70 -6.48 -13.32
C SER A 169 1.52 -5.63 -13.74
N ALA A 170 1.75 -4.44 -14.31
CA ALA A 170 0.70 -3.57 -14.82
C ALA A 170 -0.10 -4.25 -15.94
N ARG A 171 0.61 -4.81 -16.93
CA ARG A 171 -0.02 -5.55 -18.04
C ARG A 171 -0.74 -6.80 -17.56
N ASP A 172 -0.17 -7.52 -16.60
CA ASP A 172 -0.83 -8.69 -16.00
C ASP A 172 -2.13 -8.30 -15.30
N LEU A 173 -2.09 -7.25 -14.47
CA LEU A 173 -3.26 -6.76 -13.74
C LEU A 173 -4.41 -6.41 -14.68
N LEU A 174 -4.16 -5.52 -15.65
CA LEU A 174 -5.19 -5.03 -16.55
C LEU A 174 -5.55 -6.04 -17.65
N GLY A 175 -4.60 -6.85 -18.11
CA GLY A 175 -4.81 -7.79 -19.22
C GLY A 175 -5.40 -9.13 -18.80
N ARG A 176 -5.22 -9.54 -17.53
CA ARG A 176 -5.55 -10.90 -17.09
C ARG A 176 -6.13 -10.97 -15.68
N ALA A 177 -5.41 -10.47 -14.67
CA ALA A 177 -5.72 -10.78 -13.27
C ALA A 177 -7.09 -10.22 -12.83
N ILE A 178 -7.44 -9.01 -13.27
CA ILE A 178 -8.73 -8.39 -12.93
C ILE A 178 -9.94 -9.14 -13.51
N TRP A 179 -9.78 -9.80 -14.66
CA TRP A 179 -10.86 -10.47 -15.39
C TRP A 179 -11.06 -11.93 -15.00
N ARG A 180 -10.05 -12.52 -14.36
CA ARG A 180 -10.01 -13.94 -14.01
C ARG A 180 -11.24 -14.35 -13.21
N ASP A 181 -11.78 -15.53 -13.53
CA ASP A 181 -12.92 -16.14 -12.86
C ASP A 181 -14.11 -15.18 -12.74
N GLN A 182 -14.47 -14.52 -13.86
CA GLN A 182 -15.54 -13.51 -13.93
C GLN A 182 -15.34 -12.34 -12.95
N SER A 183 -14.08 -11.91 -12.76
CA SER A 183 -13.68 -10.86 -11.82
C SER A 183 -14.02 -11.19 -10.36
N ARG A 184 -14.06 -12.48 -9.96
CA ARG A 184 -14.33 -12.89 -8.58
C ARG A 184 -13.34 -12.29 -7.58
N GLY A 185 -12.07 -12.13 -7.96
CA GLY A 185 -11.07 -11.44 -7.14
C GLY A 185 -11.44 -9.98 -6.85
N LEU A 186 -11.96 -9.25 -7.85
CA LEU A 186 -12.41 -7.86 -7.69
C LEU A 186 -13.64 -7.78 -6.79
N GLN A 187 -14.60 -8.69 -6.98
CA GLN A 187 -15.79 -8.76 -6.13
C GLN A 187 -15.42 -9.00 -4.67
N ARG A 188 -14.48 -9.93 -4.41
CA ARG A 188 -13.98 -10.19 -3.07
C ARG A 188 -13.22 -8.99 -2.49
N LEU A 189 -12.37 -8.32 -3.28
CA LEU A 189 -11.71 -7.08 -2.86
C LEU A 189 -12.73 -6.02 -2.44
N MET A 190 -13.75 -5.78 -3.26
CA MET A 190 -14.81 -4.80 -2.96
C MET A 190 -15.53 -5.15 -1.66
N HIS A 191 -15.83 -6.43 -1.44
CA HIS A 191 -16.44 -6.89 -0.19
C HIS A 191 -15.56 -6.60 1.02
N CYS A 192 -14.28 -6.97 0.97
CA CYS A 192 -13.34 -6.72 2.06
C CYS A 192 -13.16 -5.22 2.35
N VAL A 193 -13.02 -4.39 1.31
CA VAL A 193 -12.96 -2.93 1.47
C VAL A 193 -14.24 -2.41 2.12
N GLN A 194 -15.41 -2.88 1.67
CA GLN A 194 -16.70 -2.43 2.21
C GLN A 194 -16.87 -2.75 3.70
N VAL A 195 -16.39 -3.91 4.16
CA VAL A 195 -16.38 -4.28 5.58
C VAL A 195 -15.57 -3.27 6.40
N ASP A 196 -14.38 -2.91 5.94
CA ASP A 196 -13.51 -1.97 6.65
C ASP A 196 -14.00 -0.51 6.57
N LEU A 197 -14.68 -0.14 5.49
CA LEU A 197 -15.37 1.15 5.39
C LEU A 197 -16.50 1.27 6.43
N GLN A 198 -17.26 0.19 6.65
CA GLN A 198 -18.34 0.16 7.64
C GLN A 198 -17.83 0.13 9.08
N ALA A 199 -16.63 -0.39 9.31
CA ALA A 199 -15.98 -0.44 10.62
C ALA A 199 -15.46 0.93 11.10
N ALA A 200 -15.41 1.95 10.23
CA ALA A 200 -14.87 3.26 10.55
C ALA A 200 -15.86 4.13 11.33
N GLU A 201 -15.65 4.23 12.65
CA GLU A 201 -16.52 4.98 13.57
C GLU A 201 -15.95 6.36 13.95
N ALA A 202 -14.63 6.52 13.91
CA ALA A 202 -13.96 7.75 14.37
C ALA A 202 -13.94 8.86 13.31
N GLU A 203 -14.00 10.11 13.77
CA GLU A 203 -14.26 11.31 12.95
C GLU A 203 -13.18 11.66 11.89
N PRO A 204 -11.90 11.25 11.95
CA PRO A 204 -11.04 11.33 10.77
C PRO A 204 -11.32 10.21 9.75
N CYS A 205 -11.56 8.98 10.23
CA CYS A 205 -11.74 7.81 9.37
C CYS A 205 -13.00 7.93 8.50
N GLN A 206 -14.09 8.49 9.04
CA GLN A 206 -15.33 8.70 8.29
C GLN A 206 -15.16 9.60 7.06
N GLN A 207 -14.28 10.60 7.13
CA GLN A 207 -13.98 11.44 5.97
C GLN A 207 -13.22 10.65 4.90
N TRP A 208 -12.27 9.80 5.32
CA TRP A 208 -11.48 8.96 4.42
C TRP A 208 -12.30 7.85 3.76
N VAL A 209 -13.33 7.35 4.44
CA VAL A 209 -14.31 6.40 3.88
C VAL A 209 -14.95 6.96 2.61
N LEU A 210 -15.34 8.24 2.61
CA LEU A 210 -15.95 8.87 1.44
C LEU A 210 -14.97 8.93 0.27
N SER A 211 -13.76 9.43 0.49
CA SER A 211 -12.72 9.54 -0.54
C SER A 211 -12.34 8.18 -1.14
N LEU A 212 -12.20 7.14 -0.31
CA LEU A 212 -11.88 5.79 -0.77
C LEU A 212 -13.04 5.18 -1.56
N SER A 213 -14.26 5.32 -1.05
CA SER A 213 -15.46 4.78 -1.69
C SER A 213 -15.67 5.40 -3.08
N GLU A 214 -15.55 6.72 -3.19
CA GLU A 214 -15.68 7.42 -4.46
C GLU A 214 -14.59 6.98 -5.45
N THR A 215 -13.33 6.93 -5.01
CA THR A 215 -12.21 6.51 -5.87
C THR A 215 -12.39 5.07 -6.36
N LEU A 216 -12.81 4.14 -5.49
CA LEU A 216 -13.10 2.76 -5.86
C LEU A 216 -14.26 2.64 -6.85
N GLN A 217 -15.33 3.41 -6.66
CA GLN A 217 -16.46 3.44 -7.60
C GLN A 217 -16.04 3.95 -8.98
N GLN A 218 -15.21 4.99 -9.04
CA GLN A 218 -14.67 5.49 -10.31
C GLN A 218 -13.76 4.46 -10.98
N ALA A 219 -12.92 3.77 -10.20
CA ALA A 219 -12.08 2.70 -10.72
C ALA A 219 -12.92 1.56 -11.34
N VAL A 220 -13.96 1.08 -10.64
CA VAL A 220 -14.86 0.02 -11.16
C VAL A 220 -15.57 0.45 -12.45
N LYS A 221 -16.01 1.72 -12.54
CA LYS A 221 -16.62 2.27 -13.76
C LYS A 221 -15.64 2.28 -14.93
N VAL A 222 -14.42 2.74 -14.70
CA VAL A 222 -13.36 2.76 -15.71
C VAL A 222 -12.98 1.34 -16.13
N THR A 223 -12.78 0.42 -15.18
CA THR A 223 -12.54 -1.01 -15.47
C THR A 223 -13.64 -1.56 -16.38
N SER A 224 -14.91 -1.33 -16.05
CA SER A 224 -16.02 -1.81 -16.89
C SER A 224 -15.99 -1.25 -18.32
N SER A 225 -15.53 -0.01 -18.50
CA SER A 225 -15.35 0.60 -19.83
C SER A 225 -14.20 -0.06 -20.60
N LEU A 226 -13.04 -0.23 -19.95
CA LEU A 226 -11.86 -0.88 -20.54
C LEU A 226 -12.16 -2.33 -20.94
N GLY A 227 -12.95 -3.05 -20.13
CA GLY A 227 -13.37 -4.41 -20.44
C GLY A 227 -14.18 -4.51 -21.73
N LYS A 228 -15.04 -3.51 -22.02
CA LYS A 228 -15.77 -3.44 -23.29
C LYS A 228 -14.83 -3.23 -24.48
N SER A 229 -13.87 -2.33 -24.36
CA SER A 229 -12.85 -2.10 -25.39
C SER A 229 -12.01 -3.36 -25.66
N LEU A 230 -11.62 -4.10 -24.61
CA LEU A 230 -10.89 -5.37 -24.75
C LEU A 230 -11.70 -6.41 -25.54
N VAL A 231 -13.01 -6.52 -25.28
CA VAL A 231 -13.90 -7.42 -26.03
C VAL A 231 -14.05 -7.00 -27.49
N ASN A 232 -13.97 -5.70 -27.78
CA ASN A 232 -14.03 -5.16 -29.14
C ASN A 232 -12.71 -5.32 -29.93
N GLY A 233 -11.63 -5.77 -29.28
CA GLY A 233 -10.33 -6.00 -29.92
C GLY A 233 -9.31 -4.87 -29.73
N ASP A 234 -9.62 -3.83 -28.95
CA ASP A 234 -8.75 -2.65 -28.74
C ASP A 234 -7.66 -2.91 -27.69
N GLN A 235 -7.01 -4.09 -27.76
CA GLN A 235 -6.10 -4.56 -26.71
C GLN A 235 -4.91 -3.63 -26.50
N ASP A 236 -4.26 -3.17 -27.57
CA ASP A 236 -3.07 -2.32 -27.47
C ASP A 236 -3.39 -0.95 -26.88
N GLN A 237 -4.52 -0.36 -27.25
CA GLN A 237 -4.97 0.93 -26.72
C GLN A 237 -5.29 0.85 -25.21
N VAL A 238 -5.96 -0.23 -24.78
CA VAL A 238 -6.25 -0.45 -23.36
C VAL A 238 -4.95 -0.70 -22.58
N LEU A 239 -4.06 -1.55 -23.09
CA LEU A 239 -2.83 -1.92 -22.39
C LEU A 239 -1.75 -0.84 -22.43
N ALA A 240 -1.84 0.15 -23.31
CA ALA A 240 -0.96 1.32 -23.32
C ALA A 240 -0.99 2.07 -21.97
N ASN A 241 -2.15 2.11 -21.33
CA ASN A 241 -2.37 2.79 -20.04
C ASN A 241 -2.31 1.83 -18.84
N ALA A 242 -1.80 0.61 -19.00
CA ALA A 242 -1.75 -0.38 -17.93
C ALA A 242 -1.00 0.11 -16.69
N HIS A 243 0.02 0.96 -16.87
CA HIS A 243 0.76 1.55 -15.77
C HIS A 243 -0.13 2.44 -14.88
N ASN A 244 -0.94 3.32 -15.48
CA ASN A 244 -1.92 4.14 -14.78
C ASN A 244 -2.98 3.29 -14.06
N TYR A 245 -3.37 2.16 -14.65
CA TYR A 245 -4.28 1.22 -14.01
C TYR A 245 -3.68 0.57 -12.76
N LEU A 246 -2.40 0.18 -12.81
CA LEU A 246 -1.68 -0.34 -11.66
C LEU A 246 -1.49 0.71 -10.57
N ARG A 247 -1.22 1.98 -10.95
CA ARG A 247 -1.18 3.10 -10.00
C ARG A 247 -2.52 3.27 -9.30
N LEU A 248 -3.60 3.38 -10.06
CA LEU A 248 -4.96 3.54 -9.53
C LEU A 248 -5.31 2.47 -8.49
N PHE A 249 -5.22 1.19 -8.86
CA PHE A 249 -5.55 0.09 -7.96
C PHE A 249 -4.55 -0.06 -6.81
N GLY A 250 -3.26 0.23 -7.05
CA GLY A 250 -2.25 0.21 -5.99
C GLY A 250 -2.56 1.22 -4.90
N TYR A 251 -2.84 2.48 -5.24
CA TYR A 251 -3.18 3.50 -4.25
C TYR A 251 -4.52 3.23 -3.55
N ILE A 252 -5.51 2.66 -4.25
CA ILE A 252 -6.77 2.22 -3.61
C ILE A 252 -6.51 1.12 -2.57
N VAL A 253 -5.71 0.11 -2.91
CA VAL A 253 -5.39 -1.00 -1.99
C VAL A 253 -4.55 -0.50 -0.81
N ILE A 254 -3.60 0.40 -1.03
CA ILE A 254 -2.79 0.97 0.06
C ILE A 254 -3.63 1.93 0.93
N ALA A 255 -4.55 2.71 0.35
CA ALA A 255 -5.52 3.50 1.11
C ALA A 255 -6.39 2.60 1.99
N TRP A 256 -6.85 1.46 1.46
CA TRP A 256 -7.58 0.46 2.24
C TRP A 256 -6.74 -0.10 3.39
N MET A 257 -5.48 -0.45 3.16
CA MET A 257 -4.56 -0.87 4.24
C MET A 257 -4.36 0.22 5.29
N TRP A 258 -4.30 1.49 4.89
CA TRP A 258 -4.21 2.63 5.83
C TRP A 258 -5.50 2.81 6.62
N LEU A 259 -6.66 2.67 6.00
CA LEU A 259 -7.95 2.74 6.69
C LEU A 259 -8.06 1.65 7.77
N ARG A 260 -7.63 0.42 7.46
CA ARG A 260 -7.60 -0.68 8.44
C ARG A 260 -6.75 -0.33 9.66
N GLN A 261 -5.51 0.12 9.43
CA GLN A 261 -4.61 0.55 10.50
C GLN A 261 -5.19 1.72 11.30
N ALA A 262 -5.79 2.69 10.63
CA ALA A 262 -6.39 3.86 11.27
C ALA A 262 -7.60 3.50 12.12
N ASN A 263 -8.48 2.61 11.66
CA ASN A 263 -9.63 2.13 12.44
C ASN A 263 -9.18 1.48 13.75
N VAL A 264 -8.15 0.64 13.71
CA VAL A 264 -7.57 0.02 14.91
C VAL A 264 -6.94 1.08 15.82
N ALA A 265 -6.08 1.94 15.27
CA ALA A 265 -5.39 2.98 16.04
C ALA A 265 -6.38 3.95 16.71
N ALA A 266 -7.45 4.36 16.01
CA ALA A 266 -8.48 5.24 16.55
C ALA A 266 -9.26 4.60 17.71
N ARG A 267 -9.56 3.30 17.62
CA ARG A 267 -10.23 2.56 18.70
C ARG A 267 -9.33 2.34 19.91
N ALA A 268 -8.04 2.09 19.68
CA ALA A 268 -7.08 1.82 20.75
C ALA A 268 -6.59 3.09 21.47
N LEU A 269 -6.57 4.24 20.78
CA LEU A 269 -6.03 5.51 21.30
C LEU A 269 -6.61 5.96 22.66
N PRO A 270 -7.94 5.90 22.91
CA PRO A 270 -8.49 6.27 24.23
C PRO A 270 -8.04 5.36 25.37
N GLY A 271 -7.63 4.12 25.06
CA GLY A 271 -7.13 3.13 26.02
C GLY A 271 -5.61 3.05 26.12
N ALA A 272 -4.87 3.98 25.49
CA ALA A 272 -3.42 3.99 25.52
C ALA A 272 -2.88 4.09 26.96
N THR A 273 -2.01 3.14 27.35
CA THR A 273 -1.51 3.05 28.73
C THR A 273 -0.21 3.81 28.97
N SER A 274 0.50 4.15 27.89
CA SER A 274 1.75 4.90 27.94
C SER A 274 1.77 6.03 26.89
N GLU A 275 2.65 7.02 27.10
CA GLU A 275 2.88 8.08 26.11
C GLU A 275 3.38 7.49 24.79
N ALA A 276 4.23 6.46 24.84
CA ALA A 276 4.70 5.75 23.67
C ALA A 276 3.56 5.09 22.89
N ASP A 277 2.53 4.53 23.55
CA ASP A 277 1.32 4.00 22.90
C ASP A 277 0.52 5.08 22.22
N ARG A 278 0.32 6.18 22.93
CA ARG A 278 -0.40 7.33 22.39
C ARG A 278 0.29 7.87 21.14
N ASP A 279 1.60 8.07 21.19
CA ASP A 279 2.38 8.61 20.08
C ASP A 279 2.43 7.67 18.88
N PHE A 280 2.46 6.35 19.12
CA PHE A 280 2.37 5.36 18.05
C PHE A 280 1.03 5.42 17.31
N TYR A 281 -0.09 5.40 18.04
CA TYR A 281 -1.42 5.49 17.43
C TYR A 281 -1.65 6.83 16.73
N LEU A 282 -1.20 7.95 17.33
CA LEU A 282 -1.23 9.26 16.67
C LEU A 282 -0.37 9.28 15.40
N GLY A 283 0.80 8.65 15.43
CA GLY A 283 1.67 8.49 14.25
C GLY A 283 1.00 7.70 13.12
N LYS A 284 0.25 6.64 13.45
CA LYS A 284 -0.55 5.87 12.48
C LYS A 284 -1.67 6.71 11.85
N LEU A 285 -2.44 7.42 12.67
CA LEU A 285 -3.50 8.31 12.20
C LEU A 285 -2.95 9.45 11.34
N GLN A 286 -1.80 10.01 11.69
CA GLN A 286 -1.16 11.08 10.92
C GLN A 286 -0.63 10.58 9.57
N ALA A 287 -0.06 9.37 9.51
CA ALA A 287 0.37 8.76 8.24
C ALA A 287 -0.82 8.43 7.34
N ALA A 288 -1.91 7.88 7.89
CA ALA A 288 -3.16 7.66 7.16
C ALA A 288 -3.71 8.97 6.61
N ARG A 289 -3.77 10.03 7.44
CA ARG A 289 -4.19 11.38 7.01
C ARG A 289 -3.36 11.89 5.84
N TYR A 290 -2.04 11.78 5.93
CA TYR A 290 -1.15 12.17 4.84
C TYR A 290 -1.49 11.40 3.56
N PHE A 291 -1.63 10.07 3.64
CA PHE A 291 -1.96 9.25 2.47
C PHE A 291 -3.28 9.67 1.81
N PHE A 292 -4.34 9.83 2.60
CA PHE A 292 -5.65 10.23 2.08
C PHE A 292 -5.70 11.66 1.52
N HIS A 293 -4.87 12.57 2.03
CA HIS A 293 -4.89 13.98 1.63
C HIS A 293 -3.89 14.31 0.52
N TRP A 294 -2.77 13.59 0.45
CA TRP A 294 -1.66 13.90 -0.47
C TRP A 294 -1.45 12.85 -1.54
N GLU A 295 -1.63 11.57 -1.21
CA GLU A 295 -1.23 10.46 -2.08
C GLU A 295 -2.43 9.94 -2.89
N LEU A 296 -3.54 9.60 -2.24
CA LEU A 296 -4.73 9.08 -2.91
C LEU A 296 -5.27 10.03 -4.01
N PRO A 297 -5.36 11.37 -3.80
CA PRO A 297 -5.88 12.27 -4.84
C PRO A 297 -5.06 12.30 -6.13
N THR A 298 -3.79 11.86 -6.10
CA THR A 298 -2.92 11.85 -7.30
C THR A 298 -3.46 10.94 -8.40
N VAL A 299 -4.27 9.93 -8.07
CA VAL A 299 -4.86 9.00 -9.05
C VAL A 299 -6.02 9.62 -9.85
N ALA A 300 -6.42 10.86 -9.55
CA ALA A 300 -7.40 11.58 -10.35
C ALA A 300 -6.92 11.75 -11.81
N GLN A 301 -5.62 11.99 -12.01
CA GLN A 301 -5.03 12.02 -13.35
C GLN A 301 -5.09 10.65 -14.03
N ASP A 302 -4.77 9.57 -13.30
CA ASP A 302 -4.82 8.20 -13.82
C ASP A 302 -6.24 7.85 -14.30
N LEU A 303 -7.27 8.24 -13.55
CA LEU A 303 -8.68 8.07 -13.94
C LEU A 303 -9.04 8.79 -15.25
N VAL A 304 -8.51 10.01 -15.46
CA VAL A 304 -8.74 10.77 -16.70
C VAL A 304 -8.10 10.04 -17.89
N LEU A 305 -6.83 9.64 -17.77
CA LEU A 305 -6.09 8.97 -18.83
C LEU A 305 -6.74 7.62 -19.21
N LEU A 306 -7.14 6.83 -18.21
CA LEU A 306 -7.80 5.55 -18.42
C LEU A 306 -9.20 5.71 -19.05
N ARG A 307 -9.98 6.72 -18.64
CA ARG A 307 -11.31 6.97 -19.21
C ARG A 307 -11.23 7.38 -20.67
N ASN A 308 -10.23 8.19 -21.01
CA ASN A 308 -10.00 8.65 -22.37
C ASN A 308 -9.31 7.58 -23.23
N GLN A 309 -8.78 6.52 -22.62
CA GLN A 309 -7.93 5.53 -23.30
C GLN A 309 -6.83 6.24 -24.11
N ASP A 310 -6.14 7.15 -23.42
CA ASP A 310 -5.19 8.09 -24.01
C ASP A 310 -4.12 7.34 -24.82
N ASP A 311 -3.94 7.75 -26.07
CA ASP A 311 -3.03 7.10 -27.01
C ASP A 311 -1.72 7.86 -27.20
N THR A 312 -1.47 8.95 -26.45
CA THR A 312 -0.26 9.79 -26.63
C THR A 312 1.02 8.95 -26.60
N CYS A 313 1.14 8.06 -25.60
CA CYS A 313 2.31 7.18 -25.45
C CYS A 313 2.32 6.04 -26.48
N LEU A 314 1.16 5.61 -26.98
CA LEU A 314 1.04 4.54 -27.98
C LEU A 314 1.36 5.05 -29.39
N ALA A 315 0.94 6.28 -29.70
CA ALA A 315 1.13 6.94 -30.99
C ALA A 315 2.54 7.50 -31.19
N MET A 316 3.36 7.55 -30.13
CA MET A 316 4.74 8.01 -30.20
C MET A 316 5.59 7.08 -31.07
N GLN A 317 6.18 7.61 -32.13
CA GLN A 317 7.07 6.85 -33.01
C GLN A 317 8.51 6.81 -32.43
N PRO A 318 9.24 5.69 -32.58
CA PRO A 318 10.62 5.59 -32.12
C PRO A 318 11.53 6.73 -32.62
N GLU A 319 11.32 7.20 -33.84
CA GLU A 319 12.11 8.24 -34.50
C GLU A 319 11.82 9.66 -33.98
N TRP A 320 10.82 9.84 -33.12
CA TRP A 320 10.45 11.15 -32.57
C TRP A 320 11.10 11.46 -31.20
N PHE A 321 11.80 10.50 -30.58
CA PHE A 321 12.55 10.68 -29.33
C PHE A 321 13.92 11.36 -29.56
#